data_AF-K1SR66-F1
#
_entry.id   AF-K1SR66-F1
#
_cell.length_a   1.000
_cell.length_b   1.000
_cell.length_c   1.000
_cell.angle_alpha   90.00
_cell.angle_beta   90.00
_cell.angle_gamma   90.00
#
_symmetry.space_group_name_H-M   'P 1'
#
loop_
_entity.id
_entity.type
_entity.pdbx_description
1 polymer ?
#
loop_
_entity_poly.entity_id
_entity_poly.type
_entity_poly.pdbx_seq_one_letter_code
_entity_poly.pdbx_strand_id
1 'polypeptide(L)'
;TKITKAFLDTIEAAGYKPLLYGDKEWLIKEIDLSKLSAYDVWLSQMEDVPDYPYRFTMWQYANDVTIDGIAGYANMNISFIDYSEK
;
A
#
# COMPACT_ATOMS: atom_id res chain seq x y z
N THR A 1 4.90 -13.96 3.81
CA THR A 1 4.84 -13.26 5.13
C THR A 1 6.15 -13.15 5.91
N LYS A 2 6.90 -14.22 6.25
CA LYS A 2 8.08 -14.09 7.17
C LYS A 2 9.15 -13.11 6.67
N ILE A 3 9.51 -13.22 5.39
CA ILE A 3 10.48 -12.33 4.75
C ILE A 3 9.96 -10.89 4.74
N THR A 4 8.69 -10.70 4.39
CA THR A 4 8.02 -9.40 4.42
C THR A 4 8.11 -8.76 5.80
N LYS A 5 7.79 -9.50 6.87
CA LYS A 5 7.90 -8.98 8.24
C LYS A 5 9.33 -8.56 8.58
N ALA A 6 10.31 -9.41 8.30
CA ALA A 6 11.70 -9.11 8.60
C ALA A 6 12.19 -7.83 7.90
N PHE A 7 11.78 -7.62 6.65
CA PHE A 7 12.07 -6.39 5.92
C PHE A 7 11.41 -5.17 6.57
N LEU A 8 10.10 -5.23 6.83
CA LEU A 8 9.36 -4.12 7.44
C LEU A 8 9.93 -3.76 8.82
N ASP A 9 10.19 -4.77 9.67
CA ASP A 9 10.78 -4.56 11.01
C ASP A 9 12.16 -3.88 10.90
N THR A 10 12.96 -4.21 9.89
CA THR A 10 14.29 -3.60 9.68
C THR A 10 14.18 -2.14 9.29
N ILE A 11 13.23 -1.79 8.41
CA ILE A 11 13.00 -0.41 7.98
C ILE A 11 12.41 0.43 9.12
N GLU A 12 11.50 -0.14 9.91
CA GLU A 12 10.97 0.51 11.12
C GLU A 12 12.07 0.75 12.15
N ALA A 13 12.93 -0.23 12.41
CA ALA A 13 14.07 -0.10 13.33
C ALA A 13 15.08 0.99 12.88
N ALA A 14 15.14 1.29 11.58
CA ALA A 14 15.94 2.39 11.05
C ALA A 14 15.27 3.77 11.18
N GLY A 15 14.07 3.86 11.75
CA GLY A 15 13.34 5.10 12.02
C GLY A 15 12.41 5.54 10.89
N TYR A 16 12.13 4.69 9.91
CA TYR A 16 11.19 4.98 8.82
C TYR A 16 9.81 4.34 9.09
N LYS A 17 8.80 4.77 8.34
CA LYS A 17 7.45 4.20 8.38
C LYS A 17 7.24 3.28 7.17
N PRO A 18 7.49 1.96 7.30
CA PRO A 18 7.24 1.03 6.21
C PRO A 18 5.75 0.69 6.09
N LEU A 19 5.34 0.26 4.90
CA LEU A 19 3.98 -0.18 4.61
C LEU A 19 3.98 -1.31 3.58
N LEU A 20 2.87 -2.01 3.46
CA LEU A 20 2.63 -3.10 2.50
C LEU A 20 1.96 -2.56 1.25
N TYR A 21 2.63 -2.67 0.10
CA TYR A 21 2.02 -2.40 -1.20
C TYR A 21 1.70 -3.70 -1.94
N GLY A 22 0.52 -3.79 -2.54
CA GLY A 22 0.15 -4.94 -3.38
C GLY A 22 -1.28 -4.88 -3.90
N ASP A 23 -1.58 -5.74 -4.86
CA ASP A 23 -2.95 -5.94 -5.32
C ASP A 23 -3.75 -6.79 -4.33
N LYS A 24 -5.09 -6.76 -4.49
CA LYS A 24 -6.03 -7.51 -3.67
C LYS A 24 -5.72 -9.00 -3.62
N GLU A 25 -5.42 -9.64 -4.75
CA GLU A 25 -5.23 -11.08 -4.78
C GLU A 25 -3.99 -11.48 -3.98
N TRP A 26 -2.88 -10.80 -4.21
CA TRP A 26 -1.63 -11.07 -3.52
C TRP A 26 -1.73 -10.81 -2.01
N LEU A 27 -2.34 -9.68 -1.63
CA LEU A 27 -2.53 -9.32 -0.22
C LEU A 27 -3.40 -10.35 0.53
N ILE A 28 -4.36 -10.99 -0.13
CA ILE A 28 -5.23 -12.00 0.48
C ILE A 28 -4.60 -13.41 0.45
N LYS A 29 -3.99 -13.79 -0.67
CA LYS A 29 -3.56 -15.18 -0.92
C LYS A 29 -2.14 -15.46 -0.42
N GLU A 30 -1.23 -14.48 -0.51
CA GLU A 30 0.21 -14.68 -0.29
C GLU A 30 0.72 -14.08 1.03
N ILE A 31 -0.07 -13.16 1.59
CA ILE A 31 0.26 -12.47 2.84
C ILE A 31 -0.71 -12.88 3.95
N ASP A 32 -0.13 -13.40 5.02
CA ASP A 32 -0.82 -13.57 6.29
C ASP A 32 -0.85 -12.22 7.02
N LEU A 33 -1.88 -11.42 6.71
CA LEU A 33 -2.10 -10.07 7.23
C LEU A 33 -2.23 -10.05 8.75
N SER A 34 -2.67 -11.15 9.38
CA SER A 34 -2.77 -11.24 10.84
C SER A 34 -1.43 -11.05 11.54
N LYS A 35 -0.32 -11.41 10.86
CA LYS A 35 1.05 -11.25 11.36
C LYS A 35 1.65 -9.87 11.07
N LEU A 36 0.95 -9.06 10.28
CA LEU A 36 1.42 -7.76 9.79
C LEU A 36 0.43 -6.63 10.09
N SER A 37 -0.49 -6.84 11.04
CA SER A 37 -1.56 -5.89 11.39
C SER A 37 -1.07 -4.55 11.94
N ALA A 38 0.20 -4.47 12.36
CA ALA A 38 0.85 -3.23 12.77
C ALA A 38 1.22 -2.32 11.59
N TYR A 39 1.31 -2.88 10.38
CA TYR A 39 1.73 -2.17 9.18
C TYR A 39 0.55 -1.70 8.35
N ASP A 40 0.71 -0.51 7.79
CA ASP A 40 -0.25 0.05 6.85
C ASP A 40 -0.28 -0.73 5.53
N VAL A 41 -1.41 -0.62 4.83
CA VAL A 41 -1.60 -1.21 3.50
C VAL A 41 -1.84 -0.09 2.49
N TRP A 42 -1.04 -0.11 1.43
CA TRP A 42 -1.24 0.62 0.19
C TRP A 42 -1.78 -0.34 -0.87
N LEU A 43 -3.10 -0.32 -1.03
CA LEU A 43 -3.82 -1.19 -1.96
C LEU A 43 -3.65 -0.72 -3.40
N SER A 44 -3.32 -1.61 -4.32
CA SER A 44 -3.39 -1.37 -5.76
C SER A 44 -4.63 -2.04 -6.35
N GLN A 45 -5.63 -1.25 -6.74
CA GLN A 45 -6.84 -1.76 -7.35
C GLN A 45 -7.48 -0.69 -8.24
N MET A 46 -7.43 -0.92 -9.55
CA MET A 46 -7.89 0.02 -10.58
C MET A 46 -9.38 -0.18 -10.84
N GLU A 47 -10.20 0.19 -9.87
CA GLU A 47 -11.66 0.06 -9.85
C GLU A 47 -12.29 1.37 -9.34
N ASP A 48 -13.56 1.63 -9.63
CA ASP A 48 -14.24 2.83 -9.11
C ASP A 48 -14.42 2.80 -7.58
N VAL A 49 -14.63 1.58 -7.04
CA VAL A 49 -14.78 1.34 -5.60
C VAL A 49 -13.99 0.07 -5.25
N PRO A 50 -13.00 0.14 -4.34
CA PRO A 50 -12.23 -1.03 -3.95
C PRO A 50 -13.09 -1.98 -3.11
N ASP A 51 -12.99 -3.28 -3.41
CA ASP A 51 -13.73 -4.35 -2.72
C ASP A 51 -12.80 -5.20 -1.82
N TYR A 52 -11.61 -4.68 -1.53
CA TYR A 52 -10.68 -5.28 -0.58
C TYR A 52 -11.29 -5.27 0.84
N PRO A 53 -11.46 -6.45 1.49
CA PRO A 53 -12.29 -6.57 2.69
C PRO A 53 -11.63 -6.08 3.98
N TYR A 54 -10.34 -5.72 3.93
CA TYR A 54 -9.56 -5.29 5.10
C TYR A 54 -9.23 -3.80 5.03
N ARG A 55 -8.84 -3.24 6.17
CA ARG A 55 -8.43 -1.83 6.26
C ARG A 55 -7.16 -1.58 5.44
N PHE A 56 -7.15 -0.49 4.68
CA PHE A 56 -5.99 0.09 4.03
C PHE A 56 -5.92 1.59 4.33
N THR A 57 -4.75 2.19 4.17
CA THR A 57 -4.52 3.62 4.47
C THR A 57 -4.15 4.43 3.23
N MET A 58 -3.79 3.74 2.15
CA MET A 58 -3.53 4.35 0.85
C MET A 58 -4.09 3.46 -0.25
N TRP A 59 -4.53 4.07 -1.34
CA TRP A 59 -5.12 3.38 -2.48
C TRP A 59 -4.61 3.95 -3.79
N GLN A 60 -4.01 3.09 -4.61
CA GLN A 60 -3.71 3.36 -6.01
C GLN A 60 -4.91 2.96 -6.87
N TYR A 61 -5.61 3.95 -7.40
CA TYR A 61 -6.86 3.75 -8.16
C TYR A 61 -6.67 3.85 -9.68
N ALA A 62 -5.54 4.39 -10.15
CA ALA A 62 -5.20 4.45 -11.57
C ALA A 62 -3.67 4.38 -11.77
N ASN A 63 -3.24 3.94 -12.95
CA ASN A 63 -1.83 3.81 -13.33
C ASN A 63 -1.52 4.28 -14.76
N ASP A 64 -2.51 4.83 -15.45
CA ASP A 64 -2.51 5.20 -16.86
C ASP A 64 -2.85 6.70 -17.06
N VAL A 65 -2.72 7.51 -16.00
CA VAL A 65 -3.09 8.92 -16.06
C VAL A 65 -1.94 9.76 -16.61
N THR A 66 -2.24 10.60 -17.59
CA THR A 66 -1.28 11.59 -18.10
C THR A 66 -1.37 12.86 -17.25
N ILE A 67 -0.23 13.32 -16.75
CA ILE A 67 -0.12 14.53 -15.93
C ILE A 67 0.96 15.42 -16.53
N ASP A 68 0.65 16.70 -16.70
CA ASP A 68 1.63 17.70 -17.13
C ASP A 68 2.85 17.71 -16.20
N GLY A 69 4.03 17.53 -16.77
CA GLY A 69 5.29 17.46 -16.03
C GLY A 69 5.75 16.05 -15.65
N ILE A 70 4.95 15.01 -15.90
CA ILE A 70 5.36 13.60 -15.75
C ILE A 70 5.48 12.97 -17.15
N ALA A 71 6.65 12.40 -17.43
CA ALA A 71 6.85 11.66 -18.67
C ALA A 71 6.20 10.27 -18.57
N GLY A 72 5.30 9.97 -19.52
CA GLY A 72 4.54 8.72 -19.52
C GLY A 72 3.33 8.76 -18.60
N TYR A 73 2.92 7.59 -18.11
CA TYR A 73 1.77 7.47 -17.23
C TYR A 73 2.14 7.55 -15.75
N ALA A 74 1.28 8.20 -14.98
CA ALA A 74 1.40 8.38 -13.54
C ALA A 74 0.42 7.48 -12.79
N ASN A 75 0.88 6.99 -11.63
CA ASN A 75 0.02 6.31 -10.68
C ASN A 75 -0.72 7.32 -9.81
N MET A 76 -2.04 7.20 -9.77
CA MET A 76 -2.88 8.06 -8.95
C MET A 76 -3.22 7.38 -7.64
N ASN A 77 -2.97 8.12 -6.55
CA ASN A 77 -3.07 7.60 -5.20
C ASN A 77 -3.89 8.52 -4.31
N ILE A 78 -4.72 7.91 -3.45
CA ILE A 78 -5.43 8.60 -2.38
C ILE A 78 -4.86 8.09 -1.06
N SER A 79 -4.43 9.01 -0.21
CA SER A 79 -4.09 8.70 1.19
C SER A 79 -5.26 9.06 2.09
N PHE A 80 -5.65 8.14 2.98
CA PHE A 80 -6.75 8.32 3.92
C PHE A 80 -6.28 8.77 5.31
N ILE A 81 -4.98 8.97 5.47
CA ILE A 81 -4.37 9.41 6.72
C ILE A 81 -3.28 10.45 6.41
N ASP A 82 -2.96 11.28 7.40
CA ASP A 82 -1.80 12.15 7.33
C ASP A 82 -0.56 11.42 7.88
N TYR A 83 0.41 11.13 7.01
CA TYR A 83 1.65 10.47 7.41
C TYR A 83 2.62 11.39 8.18
N SER A 84 2.43 12.71 8.11
CA SER A 84 3.21 13.67 8.88
C SER A 84 2.79 13.71 10.36
N GLU A 85 1.53 13.38 10.66
CA GLU A 85 0.97 13.35 12.02
C GLU A 85 1.04 11.97 12.69
N LYS A 86 1.39 10.93 11.92
CA LYS A 86 1.42 9.53 12.40
C LYS A 86 2.60 9.22 13.33
#